data_AF-A0A350V375-F1
#
_entry.id   AF-A0A350V375-F1
#
_cell.length_a   1.000
_cell.length_b   1.000
_cell.length_c   1.000
_cell.angle_alpha   90.00
_cell.angle_beta   90.00
_cell.angle_gamma   90.00
#
_symmetry.space_group_name_H-M   'P 1'
#
loop_
_entity.id
_entity.type
_entity.pdbx_description
1 polymer ?
#
loop_
_entity_poly.entity_id
_entity_poly.type
_entity_poly.pdbx_seq_one_letter_code
_entity_poly.pdbx_strand_id
1 'polypeptide(L)' 'MTDLLSKAFKKASELSEDSQDSIANRLLEEIEDEIKWNNSFESSKDKLSAMATEAVNKSDRGKTLKIGFDEI' A
#
# COMPACT_ATOMS: atom_id res chain seq x y z
N MET A 1 -11.61 -5.69 16.93
CA MET A 1 -12.15 -4.79 15.88
C MET A 1 -12.04 -3.37 16.39
N THR A 2 -11.54 -2.43 15.58
CA THR A 2 -11.50 -1.02 15.98
C THR A 2 -12.92 -0.45 16.04
N ASP A 3 -13.13 0.61 16.82
CA ASP A 3 -14.45 1.24 16.93
C ASP A 3 -14.98 1.74 15.58
N LEU A 4 -14.07 2.22 14.72
CA LEU A 4 -14.41 2.68 13.38
C LEU A 4 -14.89 1.54 12.48
N LEU A 5 -14.20 0.40 12.49
CA LEU A 5 -14.59 -0.76 11.68
C LEU A 5 -15.93 -1.35 12.16
N SER A 6 -16.14 -1.42 13.48
CA SER A 6 -17.43 -1.81 14.06
C SER A 6 -18.57 -0.89 13.60
N LYS A 7 -18.34 0.42 13.59
CA LYS A 7 -19.32 1.42 13.12
C LYS A 7 -19.63 1.27 11.62
N ALA A 8 -18.62 0.95 10.81
CA ALA A 8 -18.80 0.71 9.38
C ALA A 8 -19.68 -0.52 9.13
N PHE A 9 -19.41 -1.65 9.80
CA PHE A 9 -20.24 -2.85 9.68
C PHE A 9 -21.68 -2.62 10.13
N LYS A 10 -21.88 -1.90 11.25
CA LYS A 10 -23.23 -1.57 11.71
C LYS A 10 -24.02 -0.80 10.64
N LYS A 11 -23.41 0.23 10.05
CA LYS A 11 -24.04 1.01 8.97
C LYS A 11 -24.28 0.18 7.71
N ALA A 12 -23.33 -0.69 7.33
CA ALA A 12 -23.49 -1.54 6.16
C ALA A 12 -24.67 -2.52 6.35
N SER A 13 -24.82 -3.10 7.54
CA SER A 13 -25.89 -4.06 7.85
C SER A 13 -27.32 -3.49 7.76
N GLU A 14 -27.46 -2.16 7.73
CA GLU A 14 -28.75 -1.47 7.57
C GLU A 14 -29.16 -1.32 6.08
N LEU A 15 -28.30 -1.70 5.13
CA LEU A 15 -28.53 -1.58 3.68
C LEU A 15 -29.18 -2.84 3.07
N SER A 16 -29.54 -2.80 1.78
CA SER A 16 -30.00 -4.00 1.06
C SER A 16 -28.90 -5.06 0.96
N GLU A 17 -29.28 -6.33 0.83
CA GLU A 17 -28.33 -7.45 0.67
C GLU A 17 -27.35 -7.21 -0.48
N ASP A 18 -27.85 -6.80 -1.66
CA ASP A 18 -26.99 -6.46 -2.80
C ASP A 18 -25.94 -5.38 -2.48
N SER A 19 -26.33 -4.38 -1.68
CA SER A 19 -25.41 -3.31 -1.27
C SER A 19 -24.40 -3.81 -0.25
N GLN A 20 -24.83 -4.67 0.68
CA GLN A 20 -23.96 -5.31 1.66
C GLN A 20 -22.89 -6.16 0.96
N ASP A 21 -23.31 -7.01 0.01
CA ASP A 21 -22.40 -7.88 -0.75
C ASP A 21 -21.43 -7.07 -1.60
N SER A 22 -21.90 -5.99 -2.25
CA SER A 22 -21.03 -5.09 -3.01
C SER A 22 -19.96 -4.43 -2.12
N ILE A 23 -20.33 -3.99 -0.91
CA ILE A 23 -19.38 -3.42 0.06
C ILE A 23 -18.42 -4.49 0.57
N ALA A 24 -18.92 -5.69 0.86
CA ALA A 24 -18.12 -6.80 1.36
C ALA A 24 -17.05 -7.21 0.35
N ASN A 25 -17.42 -7.38 -0.92
CA ASN A 25 -16.47 -7.74 -1.98
C ASN A 25 -15.32 -6.72 -2.08
N ARG A 26 -15.64 -5.42 -2.11
CA ARG A 26 -14.63 -4.36 -2.16
C ARG A 26 -13.73 -4.38 -0.94
N LEU A 27 -14.29 -4.55 0.26
CA LEU A 27 -13.50 -4.59 1.49
C LEU A 27 -12.58 -5.81 1.54
N LEU A 28 -13.03 -6.97 1.05
CA LEU A 28 -12.22 -8.18 0.98
C LEU A 28 -11.03 -8.01 0.00
N GLU A 29 -11.27 -7.43 -1.17
CA GLU A 29 -10.21 -7.13 -2.15
C GLU A 29 -9.14 -6.20 -1.54
N GLU A 30 -9.54 -5.11 -0.88
CA GLU A 30 -8.62 -4.18 -0.22
C GLU A 30 -7.81 -4.86 0.89
N ILE A 31 -8.43 -5.76 1.67
CA ILE A 31 -7.73 -6.54 2.71
C ILE A 31 -6.69 -7.47 2.08
N GLU A 32 -7.04 -8.16 1.00
CA GLU A 32 -6.09 -9.04 0.31
C GLU A 32 -4.89 -8.27 -0.25
N ASP A 33 -5.14 -7.10 -0.84
CA ASP A 33 -4.09 -6.27 -1.40
C ASP A 33 -3.18 -5.68 -0.32
N GLU A 34 -3.73 -5.25 0.83
CA GLU A 34 -2.97 -4.84 2.00
C GLU A 34 -2.08 -5.98 2.53
N ILE A 35 -2.60 -7.21 2.58
CA ILE A 35 -1.83 -8.40 3.00
C ILE A 35 -0.70 -8.68 2.00
N LYS A 36 -0.99 -8.69 0.69
CA LYS A 36 0.01 -8.90 -0.37
C LYS A 36 1.10 -7.83 -0.31
N TRP A 37 0.72 -6.57 -0.12
CA TRP A 37 1.66 -5.46 -0.02
C TRP A 37 2.55 -5.61 1.20
N ASN A 38 1.98 -5.86 2.38
CA ASN A 38 2.76 -6.07 3.61
C ASN A 38 3.75 -7.23 3.46
N ASN A 39 3.31 -8.38 2.92
CA ASN A 39 4.21 -9.52 2.69
C ASN A 39 5.34 -9.19 1.70
N SER A 40 5.00 -8.49 0.61
CA SER A 40 5.97 -8.07 -0.42
C SER A 40 6.95 -7.03 0.13
N PHE A 41 6.48 -6.11 0.97
CA PHE A 41 7.31 -5.10 1.60
C PHE A 41 8.24 -5.71 2.64
N GLU A 42 7.73 -6.54 3.55
CA GLU A 42 8.52 -7.24 4.56
C GLU A 42 9.65 -8.06 3.93
N SER A 43 9.36 -8.79 2.84
CA SER A 43 10.36 -9.60 2.14
C SER A 43 11.37 -8.78 1.31
N SER A 44 11.12 -7.50 1.07
CA SER A 44 11.98 -6.64 0.25
C SER A 44 12.82 -5.63 1.03
N LYS A 45 12.68 -5.56 2.37
CA LYS A 45 13.37 -4.57 3.22
C LYS A 45 14.89 -4.50 3.00
N ASP A 46 15.58 -5.64 2.97
CA ASP A 46 17.03 -5.67 2.79
C ASP A 46 17.44 -5.17 1.40
N LYS A 47 16.70 -5.58 0.37
CA LYS A 47 16.93 -5.11 -1.01
C LYS A 47 16.69 -3.61 -1.12
N LEU A 48 15.60 -3.10 -0.55
CA LEU A 48 15.28 -1.68 -0.54
C LEU A 48 16.34 -0.88 0.23
N SER A 49 16.83 -1.38 1.36
CA SER A 49 17.91 -0.78 2.13
C SER A 49 19.23 -0.70 1.35
N ALA A 50 19.57 -1.79 0.65
CA ALA A 50 20.74 -1.83 -0.24
C ALA A 50 20.60 -0.82 -1.40
N MET A 51 19.42 -0.76 -2.03
CA MET A 51 19.14 0.20 -3.11
C MET A 51 19.22 1.65 -2.62
N ALA A 52 18.67 1.96 -1.44
CA ALA A 52 18.75 3.29 -0.84
C ALA A 52 20.21 3.67 -0.55
N THR A 53 20.97 2.75 0.05
CA THR A 53 22.40 2.94 0.32
C THR A 53 23.19 3.16 -0.96
N GLU A 54 22.91 2.39 -2.02
CA GLU A 54 23.54 2.54 -3.33
C GLU A 54 23.21 3.90 -3.96
N ALA A 55 21.96 4.35 -3.88
CA ALA A 55 21.51 5.62 -4.43
C ALA A 55 22.24 6.81 -3.77
N VAL A 56 22.32 6.83 -2.44
CA VAL A 56 23.08 7.85 -1.68
C VAL A 56 24.55 7.82 -2.11
N ASN A 57 25.16 6.64 -2.13
CA ASN A 57 26.54 6.45 -2.55
C ASN A 57 26.84 6.94 -3.97
N LYS A 58 25.91 6.74 -4.91
CA LYS A 58 26.03 7.25 -6.28
C LYS A 58 25.92 8.76 -6.29
N SER A 59 24.99 9.34 -5.53
CA SER A 59 24.82 10.79 -5.42
C SER A 59 26.07 11.46 -4.87
N ASP A 60 26.62 10.95 -3.76
CA ASP A 60 27.84 11.48 -3.13
C ASP A 60 29.06 11.42 -4.06
N ARG A 61 29.08 10.44 -4.97
CA ARG A 61 30.13 10.27 -5.98
C ARG A 61 29.87 11.04 -7.28
N GLY A 62 28.82 11.86 -7.34
CA GLY A 62 28.42 12.59 -8.56
C GLY A 62 28.00 11.68 -9.71
N LYS A 63 27.56 10.45 -9.40
CA LYS A 63 27.09 9.45 -10.38
C LYS A 63 25.57 9.45 -10.54
N THR A 64 24.91 10.56 -10.20
CA THR A 64 23.48 10.79 -10.42
C THR A 64 23.29 11.88 -11.48
N LEU A 65 22.18 11.79 -12.22
CA LEU A 65 21.79 12.81 -13.19
C LEU A 65 20.70 13.67 -12.56
N LYS A 66 20.84 14.99 -12.68
CA LYS A 66 19.75 15.90 -12.36
C LYS A 66 18.80 15.94 -13.54
N ILE A 67 17.63 15.35 -13.39
CA ILE A 67 16.55 15.37 -14.39
C ILE A 67 15.34 16.08 -13.80
N GLY A 68 14.62 16.87 -14.61
CA GLY A 68 13.35 17.48 -14.23
C GLY A 68 12.21 16.45 -14.21
N PHE A 69 11.11 16.75 -13.51
CA PHE A 69 9.91 15.88 -13.54
C PHE A 69 9.34 15.71 -14.96
N ASP A 70 9.54 16.69 -15.83
CA ASP A 70 9.08 16.67 -17.23
C ASP A 70 10.06 15.91 -18.17
N GLU A 71 11.17 15.40 -17.64
CA GLU A 71 12.24 14.71 -18.39
C GLU A 71 12.36 13.22 -18.04
N ILE A 72 11.37 12.66 -17.31
CA ILE A 72 11.30 11.25 -16.89
C ILE A 72 10.67 10.37 -17.98
#